data_AF-A0A1L8Z993-F1
#
_entry.id   AF-A0A1L8Z993-F1
#
_cell.length_a   1.000
_cell.length_b   1.000
_cell.length_c   1.000
_cell.angle_alpha   90.00
_cell.angle_beta   90.00
_cell.angle_gamma   90.00
#
_symmetry.space_group_name_H-M   'P 1'
#
loop_
_entity.id
_entity.type
_entity.pdbx_description
1 polymer ?
#
loop_
_entity_poly.entity_id
_entity_poly.type
_entity_poly.pdbx_seq_one_letter_code
_entity_poly.pdbx_strand_id
1 'polypeptide(L)'
;KNILYYFNENLKRNGLTPTTLRTMQNYLYKLEKALKVTTNYYQHMGVNCGTEIYYKLKYPKKECYQKINKYFKERKNSRFKSRVNNHFKDNISINGSVNLVECLNNKNNKKEERKNNQKEKYQLKNYFNNCNFKTEEAISILNLNTDKNTKIEAMKVLKQNEIALIKRFSIKKSCIKEKQNTLKNILNNTQKEFEQNGYNSKQLKIYLQKVYEIYKFKPHFIIENHKYSDLNNIKRKLEKSIERKKQNSQQNYQNLKANIFNILIERLKKDTNIEILKPIIKDYLNKQKKIEYNKVFGTYYLELLEIIKNEKNSLTVEEFNIKAV
;
A
#
# COMPACT_ATOMS: atom_id res chain seq x y z
N LYS A 1 34.21 -10.98 2.34
CA LYS A 1 32.82 -10.43 2.48
C LYS A 1 31.87 -11.58 2.85
N ASN A 2 31.18 -11.52 4.00
CA ASN A 2 30.39 -12.64 4.53
C ASN A 2 29.10 -12.86 3.73
N ILE A 3 28.96 -14.01 3.05
CA ILE A 3 27.80 -14.36 2.21
C ILE A 3 26.49 -14.30 3.00
N LEU A 4 26.51 -14.67 4.29
CA LEU A 4 25.33 -14.64 5.15
C LEU A 4 24.75 -13.25 5.33
N TYR A 5 25.63 -12.24 5.44
CA TYR A 5 25.22 -10.84 5.57
C TYR A 5 24.42 -10.40 4.35
N TYR A 6 24.96 -10.61 3.14
CA TYR A 6 24.27 -10.26 1.89
C TYR A 6 23.00 -11.07 1.66
N PHE A 7 22.98 -12.33 2.06
CA PHE A 7 21.79 -13.17 1.97
C PHE A 7 20.66 -12.63 2.86
N ASN A 8 20.97 -12.33 4.13
CA ASN A 8 19.99 -11.83 5.08
C ASN A 8 19.50 -10.41 4.74
N GLU A 9 20.35 -9.52 4.22
CA GLU A 9 19.92 -8.21 3.74
C GLU A 9 18.93 -8.32 2.56
N ASN A 10 19.15 -9.27 1.64
CA ASN A 10 18.19 -9.54 0.57
C ASN A 10 16.88 -10.14 1.09
N LEU A 11 16.90 -10.98 2.13
CA LEU A 11 15.67 -11.49 2.75
C LEU A 11 14.85 -10.36 3.38
N LYS A 12 15.50 -9.45 4.13
CA LYS A 12 14.83 -8.28 4.74
C LYS A 12 14.18 -7.39 3.69
N ARG A 13 14.86 -7.11 2.58
CA ARG A 13 14.30 -6.33 1.45
C ARG A 13 13.04 -6.96 0.85
N ASN A 14 12.89 -8.28 0.96
CA ASN A 14 11.71 -9.02 0.49
C ASN A 14 10.70 -9.31 1.62
N GLY A 15 10.84 -8.70 2.80
CA GLY A 15 9.94 -8.89 3.94
C GLY A 15 10.07 -10.25 4.65
N LEU A 16 11.16 -10.97 4.42
CA LEU A 16 11.43 -12.29 5.03
C LEU A 16 12.33 -12.15 6.25
N THR A 17 12.16 -13.06 7.21
CA THR A 17 13.01 -13.10 8.41
C THR A 17 14.44 -13.52 8.07
N PRO A 18 15.46 -12.91 8.70
CA PRO A 18 16.85 -13.34 8.56
C PRO A 18 17.04 -14.80 8.96
N THR A 19 18.01 -15.46 8.34
CA THR A 19 18.31 -16.87 8.58
C THR A 19 19.62 -17.06 9.33
N THR A 20 19.78 -18.23 9.96
CA THR A 20 21.01 -18.64 10.64
C THR A 20 22.05 -19.19 9.66
N LEU A 21 23.32 -19.14 10.07
CA LEU A 21 24.44 -19.68 9.27
C LEU A 21 24.22 -21.15 8.88
N ARG A 22 23.75 -21.98 9.81
CA ARG A 22 23.43 -23.40 9.58
C ARG A 22 22.39 -23.59 8.48
N THR A 23 21.37 -22.73 8.47
CA THR A 23 20.30 -22.78 7.46
C THR A 23 20.84 -22.38 6.08
N MET A 24 21.67 -21.34 6.03
CA MET A 24 22.33 -20.91 4.79
C MET A 24 23.25 -22.02 4.23
N GLN A 25 24.05 -22.67 5.09
CA GLN A 25 24.90 -23.79 4.69
C GLN A 25 24.08 -24.95 4.10
N ASN A 26 22.93 -25.27 4.69
CA ASN A 26 22.02 -26.28 4.13
C ASN A 26 21.48 -25.90 2.74
N TYR A 27 21.26 -24.61 2.47
CA TYR A 27 20.87 -24.15 1.15
C TYR A 27 22.01 -24.28 0.15
N LEU A 28 23.22 -23.86 0.52
CA LEU A 28 24.41 -23.96 -0.33
C LEU A 28 24.73 -25.43 -0.66
N TYR A 29 24.60 -26.33 0.30
CA TYR A 29 24.72 -27.78 0.09
C TYR A 29 23.71 -28.31 -0.92
N LYS A 30 22.44 -27.86 -0.86
CA LYS A 30 21.41 -28.24 -1.84
C LYS A 30 21.69 -27.70 -3.24
N LEU A 31 22.23 -26.48 -3.34
CA LEU A 31 22.62 -25.90 -4.63
C LEU A 31 23.71 -26.73 -5.32
N GLU A 32 24.65 -27.27 -4.54
CA GLU A 32 25.72 -28.12 -5.05
C GLU A 32 25.23 -29.56 -5.31
N LYS A 33 24.65 -30.24 -4.32
CA LYS A 33 24.37 -31.68 -4.43
C LYS A 33 23.11 -31.99 -5.24
N ALA A 34 22.02 -31.29 -4.97
CA ALA A 34 20.73 -31.58 -5.60
C ALA A 34 20.59 -30.87 -6.95
N LEU A 35 20.98 -29.59 -7.01
CA LEU A 35 20.80 -28.77 -8.20
C LEU A 35 22.05 -28.74 -9.10
N LYS A 36 23.23 -29.07 -8.57
CA LYS A 36 24.52 -29.08 -9.29
C LYS A 36 24.79 -27.78 -10.05
N VAL A 37 24.36 -26.64 -9.49
CA VAL A 37 24.51 -25.29 -10.06
C VAL A 37 25.72 -24.54 -9.50
N THR A 38 26.23 -24.97 -8.35
CA THR A 38 27.43 -24.43 -7.71
C THR A 38 28.49 -25.50 -7.55
N THR A 39 29.75 -25.08 -7.55
CA THR A 39 30.92 -25.88 -7.19
C THR A 39 31.60 -25.21 -6.02
N ASN A 40 31.90 -25.99 -4.98
CA ASN A 40 32.51 -25.50 -3.77
C ASN A 40 33.97 -25.96 -3.71
N TYR A 41 34.89 -25.06 -3.39
CA TYR A 41 36.28 -25.42 -3.08
C TYR A 41 36.65 -24.86 -1.72
N TYR A 42 37.49 -25.59 -0.99
CA TYR A 42 37.92 -25.22 0.35
C TYR A 42 39.43 -24.98 0.36
N GLN A 43 39.84 -23.99 1.14
CA GLN A 43 41.24 -23.66 1.37
C GLN A 43 41.50 -23.77 2.87
N HIS A 44 42.43 -24.66 3.25
CA HIS A 44 42.89 -24.75 4.64
C HIS A 44 43.86 -23.60 4.91
N MET A 45 43.59 -22.84 5.98
CA MET A 45 44.32 -21.60 6.27
C MET A 45 45.52 -21.82 7.22
N GLY A 46 45.88 -23.08 7.48
CA GLY A 46 46.98 -23.45 8.39
C GLY A 46 46.50 -23.87 9.79
N VAL A 47 47.46 -24.15 10.66
CA VAL A 47 47.22 -24.63 12.03
C VAL A 47 46.49 -23.54 12.84
N ASN A 48 45.34 -23.89 13.42
CA ASN A 48 44.46 -23.01 14.21
C ASN A 48 43.72 -21.88 13.47
N CYS A 49 43.81 -21.77 12.14
CA CYS A 49 43.14 -20.72 11.36
C CYS A 49 41.86 -21.16 10.60
N GLY A 50 41.45 -22.43 10.75
CA GLY A 50 40.21 -22.95 10.18
C GLY A 50 40.27 -23.20 8.65
N THR A 51 39.09 -23.26 8.02
CA THR A 51 38.94 -23.54 6.58
C THR A 51 38.03 -22.51 5.94
N GLU A 52 38.49 -21.86 4.88
CA GLU A 52 37.66 -20.98 4.06
C GLU A 52 36.98 -21.77 2.95
N ILE A 53 35.68 -21.52 2.75
CA ILE A 53 34.88 -22.19 1.72
C ILE A 53 34.47 -21.15 0.68
N TYR A 54 34.84 -21.42 -0.55
CA TYR A 54 34.55 -20.59 -1.71
C TYR A 54 33.48 -21.25 -2.57
N TYR A 55 32.56 -20.44 -3.07
CA TYR A 55 31.41 -20.88 -3.86
C TYR A 55 31.48 -20.25 -5.24
N LYS A 56 31.49 -21.09 -6.29
CA LYS A 56 31.48 -20.63 -7.69
C LYS A 56 30.26 -21.18 -8.41
N LEU A 57 29.61 -20.35 -9.23
CA LEU A 57 28.54 -20.82 -10.11
C LEU A 57 29.14 -21.64 -11.24
N LYS A 58 28.55 -22.81 -11.51
CA LYS A 58 28.96 -23.71 -12.59
C LYS A 58 28.51 -23.21 -13.97
N TYR A 59 27.41 -22.47 -14.02
CA TYR A 59 26.79 -21.97 -15.26
C TYR A 59 26.53 -20.46 -15.17
N PRO A 60 26.25 -19.78 -16.30
CA PRO A 60 25.79 -18.41 -16.29
C PRO A 60 24.54 -18.22 -15.44
N LYS A 61 24.39 -17.04 -14.84
CA LYS A 61 23.32 -16.71 -13.90
C LYS A 61 21.91 -17.10 -14.40
N LYS A 62 21.63 -16.83 -15.68
CA LYS A 62 20.34 -17.14 -16.33
C LYS A 62 20.03 -18.63 -16.33
N GLU A 63 21.02 -19.47 -16.65
CA GLU A 63 20.87 -20.92 -16.69
C GLU A 63 20.69 -21.51 -15.28
N CYS A 64 21.45 -20.99 -14.30
CA CYS A 64 21.27 -21.35 -12.90
C CYS A 64 19.84 -21.09 -12.43
N TYR A 65 19.27 -19.90 -12.73
CA TYR A 65 17.87 -19.62 -12.39
C TYR A 65 16.88 -20.58 -13.04
N GLN A 66 17.08 -20.90 -14.32
CA GLN A 66 16.20 -21.84 -15.02
C GLN A 66 16.22 -23.22 -14.37
N LYS A 67 17.42 -23.75 -14.03
CA LYS A 67 17.57 -25.05 -13.36
C LYS A 67 16.92 -25.06 -11.96
N ILE A 68 17.13 -24.01 -11.17
CA ILE A 68 16.53 -23.87 -9.84
C ILE A 68 15.01 -23.82 -9.93
N ASN A 69 14.46 -22.99 -10.82
CA ASN A 69 13.02 -22.84 -10.98
C ASN A 69 12.36 -24.13 -11.49
N LYS A 70 13.01 -24.83 -12.43
CA LYS A 70 12.56 -26.13 -12.93
C LYS A 70 12.43 -27.14 -11.79
N TYR A 71 13.46 -27.27 -10.94
CA TYR A 71 13.43 -28.17 -9.78
C TYR A 71 12.27 -27.88 -8.83
N PHE A 72 12.02 -26.61 -8.48
CA PHE A 72 10.91 -26.28 -7.58
C PHE A 72 9.54 -26.55 -8.20
N LYS A 73 9.39 -26.31 -9.52
CA LYS A 73 8.16 -26.63 -10.26
C LYS A 73 7.89 -28.14 -10.25
N GLU A 74 8.91 -28.95 -10.56
CA GLU A 74 8.82 -30.41 -10.54
C GLU A 74 8.51 -30.94 -9.14
N ARG A 75 9.16 -30.41 -8.10
CA ARG A 75 8.92 -30.79 -6.71
C ARG A 75 7.50 -30.44 -6.22
N LYS A 76 6.93 -29.33 -6.70
CA LYS A 76 5.54 -28.97 -6.40
C LYS A 76 4.57 -29.97 -7.06
N ASN A 77 4.84 -30.32 -8.32
CA ASN A 77 4.03 -31.27 -9.07
C ASN A 77 4.12 -32.68 -8.48
N SER A 78 5.30 -33.14 -8.06
CA SER A 78 5.46 -34.46 -7.43
C SER A 78 4.69 -34.55 -6.12
N ARG A 79 4.77 -33.53 -5.25
CA ARG A 79 3.97 -33.46 -4.01
C ARG A 79 2.48 -33.50 -4.28
N PHE A 80 2.02 -32.80 -5.31
CA PHE A 80 0.60 -32.83 -5.70
C PHE A 80 0.19 -34.23 -6.15
N LYS A 81 0.96 -34.88 -7.04
CA LYS A 81 0.72 -36.26 -7.47
C LYS A 81 0.70 -37.23 -6.29
N SER A 82 1.63 -37.13 -5.34
CA SER A 82 1.65 -37.98 -4.14
C SER A 82 0.39 -37.80 -3.28
N ARG A 83 -0.09 -36.57 -3.10
CA ARG A 83 -1.34 -36.32 -2.34
C ARG A 83 -2.55 -36.94 -3.02
N VAL A 84 -2.66 -36.78 -4.34
CA VAL A 84 -3.75 -37.35 -5.13
C VAL A 84 -3.71 -38.88 -5.06
N ASN A 85 -2.53 -39.48 -5.23
CA ASN A 85 -2.38 -40.94 -5.16
C ASN A 85 -2.68 -41.50 -3.76
N ASN A 86 -2.30 -40.80 -2.69
CA ASN A 86 -2.65 -41.22 -1.32
C ASN A 86 -4.16 -41.20 -1.10
N HIS A 87 -4.83 -40.12 -1.53
CA HIS A 87 -6.30 -40.05 -1.47
C HIS A 87 -6.97 -41.20 -2.22
N PHE A 88 -6.45 -41.61 -3.38
CA PHE A 88 -6.98 -42.78 -4.09
C PHE A 88 -6.66 -44.11 -3.40
N LYS A 89 -5.48 -44.28 -2.79
CA LYS A 89 -5.13 -45.48 -2.02
C LYS A 89 -5.99 -45.66 -0.77
N ASP A 90 -6.25 -44.56 -0.05
CA ASP A 90 -7.09 -44.58 1.17
C ASP A 90 -8.55 -44.92 0.86
N ASN A 91 -9.02 -44.65 -0.37
CA ASN A 91 -10.37 -45.03 -0.82
C ASN A 91 -10.46 -46.49 -1.29
N ILE A 92 -9.34 -47.12 -1.69
CA ILE A 92 -9.33 -48.52 -2.17
C ILE A 92 -9.24 -49.52 -1.01
N SER A 93 -8.58 -49.19 0.12
CA SER A 93 -8.46 -50.13 1.26
C SER A 93 -9.74 -50.30 2.09
N ILE A 94 -10.81 -49.55 1.80
CA ILE A 94 -12.09 -49.63 2.53
C ILE A 94 -13.00 -50.74 1.95
N ASN A 95 -12.67 -51.30 0.77
CA ASN A 95 -13.44 -52.39 0.17
C ASN A 95 -12.64 -53.71 0.16
N GLY A 96 -12.94 -54.61 1.11
CA GLY A 96 -12.68 -56.05 0.94
C GLY A 96 -11.93 -56.75 2.06
N SER A 97 -12.52 -56.87 3.25
CA SER A 97 -12.24 -58.02 4.13
C SER A 97 -13.41 -58.30 5.07
N VAL A 98 -14.49 -58.87 4.53
CA VAL A 98 -15.38 -59.72 5.34
C VAL A 98 -15.58 -60.98 4.53
N ASN A 99 -14.82 -62.01 4.90
CA ASN A 99 -15.00 -63.36 4.39
C ASN A 99 -16.46 -63.76 4.59
N LEU A 100 -17.07 -64.25 3.51
CA LEU A 100 -18.33 -64.98 3.49
C LEU A 100 -18.17 -66.23 4.37
N VAL A 101 -18.45 -66.09 5.66
CA VAL A 101 -18.81 -67.23 6.50
C VAL A 101 -20.27 -67.02 6.84
N GLU A 102 -21.07 -67.91 6.25
CA GLU A 102 -22.50 -68.06 6.39
C GLU A 102 -22.96 -67.89 7.84
N CYS A 103 -24.06 -67.18 8.04
CA CYS A 103 -24.86 -67.32 9.25
C CYS A 103 -26.34 -67.24 8.86
N LEU A 104 -26.92 -68.43 8.67
CA LEU A 104 -28.35 -68.65 8.75
C LEU A 104 -28.85 -68.12 10.11
N ASN A 105 -29.87 -67.26 10.14
CA ASN A 105 -30.81 -67.19 11.26
C ASN A 105 -32.08 -66.39 10.94
N ASN A 106 -33.12 -67.11 10.52
CA ASN A 106 -34.51 -66.67 10.48
C ASN A 106 -35.13 -66.84 11.89
N LYS A 107 -35.24 -65.75 12.67
CA LYS A 107 -36.30 -65.50 13.71
C LYS A 107 -36.12 -64.20 14.51
N ASN A 108 -35.00 -63.48 14.41
CA ASN A 108 -34.73 -62.25 15.19
C ASN A 108 -35.14 -60.91 14.53
N ASN A 109 -35.53 -60.92 13.26
CA ASN A 109 -35.65 -59.69 12.45
C ASN A 109 -36.58 -58.60 13.04
N LYS A 110 -37.75 -58.95 13.63
CA LYS A 110 -38.72 -57.92 14.09
C LYS A 110 -38.24 -57.07 15.29
N LYS A 111 -37.43 -57.62 16.21
CA LYS A 111 -36.92 -56.89 17.39
C LYS A 111 -35.68 -56.04 17.02
N GLU A 112 -34.89 -56.54 16.07
CA GLU A 112 -33.69 -55.90 15.56
C GLU A 112 -34.02 -54.74 14.60
N GLU A 113 -35.02 -54.92 13.74
CA GLU A 113 -35.54 -53.90 12.81
C GLU A 113 -36.09 -52.66 13.54
N ARG A 114 -36.78 -52.83 14.68
CA ARG A 114 -37.24 -51.70 15.53
C ARG A 114 -36.08 -50.93 16.15
N LYS A 115 -35.04 -51.61 16.64
CA LYS A 115 -33.83 -50.98 17.20
C LYS A 115 -33.01 -50.27 16.12
N ASN A 116 -32.91 -50.86 14.93
CA ASN A 116 -32.25 -50.27 13.77
C ASN A 116 -32.99 -49.01 13.29
N ASN A 117 -34.32 -49.03 13.19
CA ASN A 117 -35.12 -47.87 12.82
C ASN A 117 -34.98 -46.70 13.80
N GLN A 118 -34.86 -46.96 15.11
CA GLN A 118 -34.61 -45.91 16.10
C GLN A 118 -33.20 -45.32 15.96
N LYS A 119 -32.20 -46.17 15.72
CA LYS A 119 -30.80 -45.76 15.50
C LYS A 119 -30.66 -44.90 14.23
N GLU A 120 -31.35 -45.27 13.16
CA GLU A 120 -31.36 -44.51 11.91
C GLU A 120 -32.02 -43.14 12.05
N LYS A 121 -33.15 -43.05 12.76
CA LYS A 121 -33.79 -41.77 13.08
C LYS A 121 -32.87 -40.85 13.89
N TYR A 122 -32.15 -41.39 14.87
CA TYR A 122 -31.21 -40.62 15.67
C TYR A 122 -30.02 -40.12 14.83
N GLN A 123 -29.48 -40.98 13.96
CA GLN A 123 -28.39 -40.61 13.04
C GLN A 123 -28.82 -39.51 12.06
N LEU A 124 -30.04 -39.60 11.50
CA LEU A 124 -30.60 -38.56 10.63
C LEU A 124 -30.79 -37.23 11.37
N LYS A 125 -31.29 -37.26 12.61
CA LYS A 125 -31.45 -36.06 13.43
C LYS A 125 -30.12 -35.38 13.73
N ASN A 126 -29.09 -36.15 14.10
CA ASN A 126 -27.76 -35.62 14.33
C ASN A 126 -27.14 -35.03 13.06
N TYR A 127 -27.28 -35.72 11.92
CA TYR A 127 -26.79 -35.22 10.64
C TYR A 127 -27.49 -33.91 10.23
N PHE A 128 -28.81 -33.83 10.39
CA PHE A 128 -29.59 -32.61 10.13
C PHE A 128 -29.13 -31.44 11.01
N ASN A 129 -28.97 -31.66 12.31
CA ASN A 129 -28.49 -30.63 13.24
C ASN A 129 -27.08 -30.13 12.86
N ASN A 130 -26.19 -31.04 12.45
CA ASN A 130 -24.84 -30.69 12.01
C ASN A 130 -24.83 -29.86 10.71
N CYS A 131 -25.86 -29.98 9.86
CA CYS A 131 -25.96 -29.20 8.64
C CYS A 131 -26.28 -27.72 8.91
N ASN A 132 -26.86 -27.38 10.06
CA ASN A 132 -27.16 -26.02 10.51
C ASN A 132 -27.79 -25.15 9.39
N PHE A 133 -28.96 -25.59 8.89
CA PHE A 133 -29.72 -24.89 7.86
C PHE A 133 -30.29 -23.58 8.41
N LYS A 134 -30.31 -22.51 7.60
CA LYS A 134 -30.94 -21.24 7.98
C LYS A 134 -32.45 -21.19 7.76
N THR A 135 -32.99 -22.13 6.99
CA THR A 135 -34.42 -22.22 6.64
C THR A 135 -35.09 -23.26 7.52
N GLU A 136 -36.14 -22.87 8.23
CA GLU A 136 -36.93 -23.78 9.08
C GLU A 136 -37.67 -24.84 8.26
N GLU A 137 -37.97 -24.54 6.99
CA GLU A 137 -38.62 -25.46 6.05
C GLU A 137 -37.79 -26.73 5.78
N ALA A 138 -36.47 -26.70 6.05
CA ALA A 138 -35.58 -27.84 5.90
C ALA A 138 -35.95 -29.02 6.83
N ILE A 139 -36.67 -28.75 7.93
CA ILE A 139 -37.15 -29.78 8.87
C ILE A 139 -38.04 -30.80 8.14
N SER A 140 -38.75 -30.37 7.10
CA SER A 140 -39.64 -31.22 6.30
C SER A 140 -38.94 -32.44 5.68
N ILE A 141 -37.62 -32.36 5.43
CA ILE A 141 -36.82 -33.46 4.88
C ILE A 141 -36.80 -34.67 5.83
N LEU A 142 -36.79 -34.44 7.14
CA LEU A 142 -36.79 -35.50 8.14
C LEU A 142 -38.09 -36.33 8.09
N ASN A 143 -39.20 -35.68 7.73
CA ASN A 143 -40.55 -36.25 7.71
C ASN A 143 -40.90 -36.95 6.39
N LEU A 144 -40.04 -36.89 5.36
CA LEU A 144 -40.27 -37.58 4.09
C LEU A 144 -40.36 -39.09 4.29
N ASN A 145 -41.26 -39.77 3.58
CA ASN A 145 -41.36 -41.24 3.62
C ASN A 145 -40.37 -41.89 2.65
N THR A 146 -39.07 -41.65 2.88
CA THR A 146 -37.97 -42.14 2.04
C THR A 146 -36.88 -42.77 2.91
N ASP A 147 -35.99 -43.54 2.28
CA ASP A 147 -34.87 -44.18 2.97
C ASP A 147 -33.85 -43.15 3.48
N LYS A 148 -33.01 -43.59 4.41
CA LYS A 148 -32.01 -42.76 5.08
C LYS A 148 -31.02 -42.11 4.10
N ASN A 149 -30.56 -42.83 3.07
CA ASN A 149 -29.55 -42.32 2.16
C ASN A 149 -30.13 -41.21 1.29
N THR A 150 -31.35 -41.41 0.78
CA THR A 150 -32.08 -40.40 0.00
C THR A 150 -32.32 -39.12 0.81
N LYS A 151 -32.67 -39.24 2.10
CA LYS A 151 -32.78 -38.07 3.00
C LYS A 151 -31.46 -37.32 3.18
N ILE A 152 -30.37 -38.05 3.38
CA ILE A 152 -29.03 -37.45 3.53
C ILE A 152 -28.61 -36.73 2.24
N GLU A 153 -28.90 -37.30 1.08
CA GLU A 153 -28.61 -36.68 -0.21
C GLU A 153 -29.42 -35.42 -0.43
N ALA A 154 -30.72 -35.44 -0.11
CA ALA A 154 -31.57 -34.25 -0.13
C ALA A 154 -31.01 -33.13 0.78
N MET A 155 -30.57 -33.47 2.01
CA MET A 155 -29.92 -32.52 2.92
C MET A 155 -28.64 -31.93 2.32
N LYS A 156 -27.80 -32.74 1.66
CA LYS A 156 -26.57 -32.26 1.00
C LYS A 156 -26.90 -31.27 -0.12
N VAL A 157 -27.84 -31.60 -1.00
CA VAL A 157 -28.24 -30.75 -2.13
C VAL A 157 -28.80 -29.42 -1.62
N LEU A 158 -29.70 -29.46 -0.63
CA LEU A 158 -30.24 -28.24 -0.04
C LEU A 158 -29.16 -27.38 0.61
N LYS A 159 -28.21 -27.99 1.32
CA LYS A 159 -27.11 -27.24 1.95
C LYS A 159 -26.19 -26.58 0.92
N GLN A 160 -25.89 -27.28 -0.17
CA GLN A 160 -25.09 -26.74 -1.26
C GLN A 160 -25.78 -25.56 -1.93
N ASN A 161 -27.09 -25.66 -2.20
CA ASN A 161 -27.88 -24.58 -2.77
C ASN A 161 -27.94 -23.36 -1.85
N GLU A 162 -28.14 -23.57 -0.55
CA GLU A 162 -28.12 -22.51 0.46
C GLU A 162 -26.77 -21.77 0.45
N ILE A 163 -25.64 -22.50 0.47
CA ILE A 163 -24.29 -21.91 0.40
C ILE A 163 -24.08 -21.14 -0.91
N ALA A 164 -24.52 -21.70 -2.04
CA ALA A 164 -24.40 -21.07 -3.35
C ALA A 164 -25.17 -19.74 -3.42
N LEU A 165 -26.39 -19.71 -2.88
CA LEU A 165 -27.21 -18.51 -2.80
C LEU A 165 -26.56 -17.45 -1.91
N ILE A 166 -26.10 -17.83 -0.71
CA ILE A 166 -25.38 -16.91 0.19
C ILE A 166 -24.18 -16.29 -0.53
N LYS A 167 -23.32 -17.10 -1.17
CA LYS A 167 -22.16 -16.60 -1.93
C LYS A 167 -22.58 -15.63 -3.03
N ARG A 168 -23.64 -15.94 -3.78
CA ARG A 168 -24.12 -15.11 -4.89
C ARG A 168 -24.63 -13.74 -4.43
N PHE A 169 -25.36 -13.70 -3.32
CA PHE A 169 -25.90 -12.45 -2.77
C PHE A 169 -24.86 -11.63 -1.99
N SER A 170 -23.93 -12.28 -1.27
CA SER A 170 -22.87 -11.59 -0.54
C SER A 170 -21.87 -10.89 -1.46
N ILE A 171 -21.49 -11.50 -2.60
CA ILE A 171 -20.47 -10.93 -3.52
C ILE A 171 -20.98 -9.68 -4.26
N LYS A 172 -22.27 -9.61 -4.61
CA LYS A 172 -22.82 -8.49 -5.40
C LYS A 172 -23.07 -7.22 -4.57
N LYS A 173 -23.45 -7.34 -3.30
CA LYS A 173 -23.87 -6.19 -2.47
C LYS A 173 -22.70 -5.49 -1.76
N SER A 174 -21.63 -6.23 -1.41
CA SER A 174 -20.45 -5.65 -0.74
C SER A 174 -19.55 -4.90 -1.70
N CYS A 175 -19.25 -5.48 -2.88
CA CYS A 175 -18.23 -4.93 -3.79
C CYS A 175 -18.55 -3.52 -4.32
N ILE A 176 -19.80 -3.24 -4.68
CA ILE A 176 -20.17 -1.90 -5.21
C ILE A 176 -20.19 -0.86 -4.08
N LYS A 177 -20.75 -1.19 -2.91
CA LYS A 177 -20.78 -0.27 -1.76
C LYS A 177 -19.37 0.06 -1.27
N GLU A 178 -18.49 -0.93 -1.20
CA GLU A 178 -17.08 -0.72 -0.85
C GLU A 178 -16.37 0.18 -1.86
N LYS A 179 -16.62 -0.02 -3.16
CA LYS A 179 -16.09 0.85 -4.22
C LYS A 179 -16.66 2.27 -4.16
N GLN A 180 -17.92 2.45 -3.78
CA GLN A 180 -18.50 3.77 -3.57
C GLN A 180 -17.90 4.49 -2.35
N ASN A 181 -17.67 3.75 -1.25
CA ASN A 181 -17.03 4.30 -0.05
C ASN A 181 -15.57 4.70 -0.31
N THR A 182 -14.82 3.87 -1.04
CA THR A 182 -13.45 4.22 -1.44
C THR A 182 -13.42 5.42 -2.38
N LEU A 183 -14.36 5.53 -3.33
CA LEU A 183 -14.53 6.73 -4.15
C LEU A 183 -14.78 7.98 -3.28
N LYS A 184 -15.71 7.92 -2.31
CA LYS A 184 -15.95 9.04 -1.37
C LYS A 184 -14.69 9.44 -0.62
N ASN A 185 -13.92 8.46 -0.14
CA ASN A 185 -12.67 8.73 0.58
C ASN A 185 -11.63 9.44 -0.30
N ILE A 186 -11.47 9.02 -1.55
CA ILE A 186 -10.54 9.66 -2.50
C ILE A 186 -10.96 11.11 -2.78
N LEU A 187 -12.26 11.36 -3.00
CA LEU A 187 -12.77 12.70 -3.25
C LEU A 187 -12.64 13.60 -2.01
N ASN A 188 -12.91 13.08 -0.82
CA ASN A 188 -12.71 13.81 0.44
C ASN A 188 -11.23 14.16 0.69
N ASN A 189 -10.32 13.24 0.41
CA ASN A 189 -8.88 13.50 0.51
C ASN A 189 -8.44 14.58 -0.49
N THR A 190 -8.96 14.52 -1.71
CA THR A 190 -8.72 15.55 -2.73
C THR A 190 -9.27 16.91 -2.28
N GLN A 191 -10.46 16.95 -1.66
CA GLN A 191 -11.02 18.18 -1.11
C GLN A 191 -10.07 18.81 -0.09
N LYS A 192 -9.58 18.02 0.88
CA LYS A 192 -8.64 18.48 1.91
C LYS A 192 -7.34 19.02 1.33
N GLU A 193 -6.78 18.35 0.33
CA GLU A 193 -5.56 18.78 -0.37
C GLU A 193 -5.74 20.16 -1.02
N PHE A 194 -6.87 20.40 -1.68
CA PHE A 194 -7.17 21.70 -2.29
C PHE A 194 -7.50 22.78 -1.25
N GLU A 195 -8.21 22.44 -0.17
CA GLU A 195 -8.46 23.39 0.93
C GLU A 195 -7.17 23.87 1.58
N GLN A 196 -6.21 22.97 1.81
CA GLN A 196 -4.86 23.32 2.30
C GLN A 196 -4.12 24.23 1.33
N ASN A 197 -4.32 24.05 0.02
CA ASN A 197 -3.75 24.90 -1.01
C ASN A 197 -4.41 26.28 -1.15
N GLY A 198 -5.45 26.59 -0.35
CA GLY A 198 -6.10 27.90 -0.31
C GLY A 198 -7.27 28.06 -1.29
N TYR A 199 -7.83 26.96 -1.79
CA TYR A 199 -9.01 26.97 -2.65
C TYR A 199 -10.32 27.08 -1.83
N ASN A 200 -11.38 27.62 -2.43
CA ASN A 200 -12.65 27.83 -1.75
C ASN A 200 -13.40 26.50 -1.48
N SER A 201 -13.53 26.14 -0.20
CA SER A 201 -14.21 24.91 0.26
C SER A 201 -15.64 24.74 -0.28
N LYS A 202 -16.46 25.81 -0.33
CA LYS A 202 -17.85 25.72 -0.83
C LYS A 202 -17.91 25.32 -2.30
N GLN A 203 -17.05 25.92 -3.12
CA GLN A 203 -16.97 25.62 -4.56
C GLN A 203 -16.42 24.21 -4.80
N LEU A 204 -15.39 23.80 -4.06
CA LEU A 204 -14.84 22.44 -4.11
C LEU A 204 -15.89 21.38 -3.80
N LYS A 205 -16.68 21.59 -2.75
CA LYS A 205 -17.75 20.65 -2.35
C LYS A 205 -18.79 20.45 -3.44
N ILE A 206 -19.24 21.54 -4.08
CA ILE A 206 -20.22 21.47 -5.19
C ILE A 206 -19.64 20.68 -6.38
N TYR A 207 -18.40 20.96 -6.75
CA TYR A 207 -17.76 20.31 -7.89
C TYR A 207 -17.53 18.81 -7.63
N LEU A 208 -16.95 18.47 -6.47
CA LEU A 208 -16.67 17.08 -6.11
C LEU A 208 -17.94 16.25 -5.93
N GLN A 209 -19.05 16.86 -5.50
CA GLN A 209 -20.35 16.20 -5.48
C GLN A 209 -20.81 15.83 -6.90
N LYS A 210 -20.67 16.72 -7.88
CA LYS A 210 -20.99 16.42 -9.29
C LYS A 210 -20.12 15.27 -9.82
N VAL A 211 -18.83 15.28 -9.48
CA VAL A 211 -17.90 14.19 -9.82
C VAL A 211 -18.39 12.88 -9.21
N TYR A 212 -18.76 12.86 -7.93
CA TYR A 212 -19.27 11.65 -7.28
C TYR A 212 -20.49 11.08 -8.02
N GLU A 213 -21.46 11.91 -8.38
CA GLU A 213 -22.67 11.47 -9.09
C GLU A 213 -22.38 10.83 -10.45
N ILE A 214 -21.38 11.34 -11.19
CA ILE A 214 -20.97 10.78 -12.50
C ILE A 214 -20.32 9.40 -12.35
N TYR A 215 -19.53 9.21 -11.29
CA TYR A 215 -18.72 8.00 -11.10
C TYR A 215 -19.28 7.00 -10.09
N LYS A 216 -20.40 7.28 -9.41
CA LYS A 216 -20.98 6.41 -8.36
C LYS A 216 -21.27 4.97 -8.80
N PHE A 217 -21.57 4.75 -10.08
CA PHE A 217 -21.82 3.41 -10.65
C PHE A 217 -20.62 2.84 -11.42
N LYS A 218 -19.58 3.66 -11.64
CA LYS A 218 -18.35 3.28 -12.32
C LYS A 218 -17.11 3.84 -11.58
N PRO A 219 -16.95 3.51 -10.28
CA PRO A 219 -15.90 4.10 -9.43
C PRO A 219 -14.48 3.64 -9.80
N HIS A 220 -14.35 2.55 -10.56
CA HIS A 220 -13.05 2.01 -10.97
C HIS A 220 -12.22 2.99 -11.82
N PHE A 221 -12.84 3.89 -12.58
CA PHE A 221 -12.15 4.95 -13.32
C PHE A 221 -11.36 5.92 -12.40
N ILE A 222 -11.81 6.07 -11.15
CA ILE A 222 -11.13 6.94 -10.17
C ILE A 222 -10.24 6.11 -9.23
N ILE A 223 -10.69 4.93 -8.81
CA ILE A 223 -9.96 4.07 -7.86
C ILE A 223 -8.69 3.50 -8.52
N GLU A 224 -8.77 3.03 -9.76
CA GLU A 224 -7.65 2.42 -10.49
C GLU A 224 -6.83 3.50 -11.23
N ASN A 225 -6.36 4.50 -10.50
CA ASN A 225 -5.64 5.67 -11.03
C ASN A 225 -4.34 5.34 -11.82
N HIS A 226 -3.79 4.15 -11.64
CA HIS A 226 -2.63 3.65 -12.39
C HIS A 226 -3.01 3.21 -13.82
N LYS A 227 -4.30 2.90 -14.07
CA LYS A 227 -4.83 2.55 -15.40
C LYS A 227 -5.57 3.71 -16.04
N TYR A 228 -6.28 4.50 -15.25
CA TYR A 228 -7.16 5.55 -15.73
C TYR A 228 -6.68 6.93 -15.29
N SER A 229 -6.75 7.91 -16.20
CA SER A 229 -6.28 9.28 -15.98
C SER A 229 -7.36 10.22 -15.42
N ASP A 230 -8.58 9.73 -15.22
CA ASP A 230 -9.77 10.50 -14.89
C ASP A 230 -9.60 11.35 -13.63
N LEU A 231 -9.05 10.78 -12.55
CA LEU A 231 -8.79 11.52 -11.31
C LEU A 231 -7.83 12.70 -11.55
N ASN A 232 -6.78 12.52 -12.35
CA ASN A 232 -5.85 13.58 -12.69
C ASN A 232 -6.50 14.65 -13.57
N ASN A 233 -7.36 14.25 -14.51
CA ASN A 233 -8.10 15.18 -15.35
C ASN A 233 -9.10 16.02 -14.53
N ILE A 234 -9.74 15.42 -13.53
CA ILE A 234 -10.61 16.11 -12.56
C ILE A 234 -9.80 17.14 -11.76
N LYS A 235 -8.64 16.76 -11.21
CA LYS A 235 -7.75 17.68 -10.48
C LYS A 235 -7.30 18.85 -11.35
N ARG A 236 -6.86 18.61 -12.59
CA ARG A 236 -6.46 19.66 -13.54
C ARG A 236 -7.59 20.62 -13.89
N LYS A 237 -8.82 20.12 -14.02
CA LYS A 237 -9.99 20.98 -14.25
C LYS A 237 -10.28 21.85 -13.02
N LEU A 238 -10.23 21.26 -11.83
CA LEU A 238 -10.39 21.98 -10.56
C LEU A 238 -9.39 23.14 -10.41
N GLU A 239 -8.11 22.89 -10.69
CA GLU A 239 -7.05 23.91 -10.64
C GLU A 239 -7.31 25.07 -11.59
N LYS A 240 -7.87 24.81 -12.78
CA LYS A 240 -8.15 25.85 -13.78
C LYS A 240 -9.43 26.64 -13.48
N SER A 241 -10.44 25.99 -12.89
CA SER A 241 -11.78 26.57 -12.75
C SER A 241 -12.02 27.32 -11.44
N ILE A 242 -11.23 27.04 -10.40
CA ILE A 242 -11.45 27.62 -9.06
C ILE A 242 -10.35 28.63 -8.78
N GLU A 243 -10.74 29.89 -8.56
CA GLU A 243 -9.80 30.93 -8.15
C GLU A 243 -9.21 30.62 -6.77
N ARG A 244 -7.88 30.66 -6.69
CA ARG A 244 -7.13 30.50 -5.45
C ARG A 244 -7.23 31.79 -4.64
N LYS A 245 -7.57 31.73 -3.34
CA LYS A 245 -7.39 32.89 -2.46
C LYS A 245 -5.89 33.20 -2.41
N LYS A 246 -5.48 34.34 -2.97
CA LYS A 246 -4.08 34.79 -2.89
C LYS A 246 -3.66 34.87 -1.42
N GLN A 247 -2.52 34.27 -1.10
CA GLN A 247 -1.87 34.33 0.20
C GLN A 247 -1.70 35.79 0.65
N ASN A 248 -1.86 36.05 1.96
CA ASN A 248 -1.83 37.37 2.60
C ASN A 248 -0.79 38.32 1.96
N SER A 249 -1.28 39.36 1.29
CA SER A 249 -0.48 40.41 0.62
C SER A 249 0.55 41.05 1.56
N GLN A 250 0.25 41.10 2.86
CA GLN A 250 1.07 41.71 3.89
C GLN A 250 2.40 40.99 4.14
N GLN A 251 2.40 39.64 4.17
CA GLN A 251 3.63 38.85 4.37
C GLN A 251 4.58 39.00 3.18
N ASN A 252 4.03 38.98 1.96
CA ASN A 252 4.81 39.19 0.74
C ASN A 252 5.35 40.61 0.64
N TYR A 253 4.59 41.62 1.09
CA TYR A 253 5.07 43.01 1.12
C TYR A 253 6.22 43.21 2.13
N GLN A 254 6.15 42.58 3.32
CA GLN A 254 7.23 42.63 4.30
C GLN A 254 8.51 41.94 3.79
N ASN A 255 8.38 40.76 3.18
CA ASN A 255 9.51 40.05 2.58
C ASN A 255 10.13 40.83 1.40
N LEU A 256 9.30 41.46 0.56
CA LEU A 256 9.75 42.33 -0.52
C LEU A 256 10.54 43.52 0.03
N LYS A 257 10.01 44.20 1.05
CA LYS A 257 10.65 45.35 1.68
C LYS A 257 11.99 44.99 2.33
N ALA A 258 12.07 43.85 3.01
CA ALA A 258 13.31 43.35 3.60
C ALA A 258 14.38 43.04 2.55
N ASN A 259 13.99 42.37 1.45
CA ASN A 259 14.91 42.07 0.35
C ASN A 259 15.45 43.34 -0.31
N ILE A 260 14.57 44.32 -0.56
CA ILE A 260 14.94 45.60 -1.17
C ILE A 260 15.87 46.40 -0.26
N PHE A 261 15.58 46.42 1.05
CA PHE A 261 16.45 47.04 2.05
C PHE A 261 17.88 46.47 2.02
N ASN A 262 18.00 45.14 2.00
CA ASN A 262 19.30 44.47 1.97
C ASN A 262 20.08 44.77 0.68
N ILE A 263 19.41 44.81 -0.49
CA ILE A 263 20.06 45.12 -1.77
C ILE A 263 20.57 46.56 -1.79
N LEU A 264 19.78 47.52 -1.30
CA LEU A 264 20.18 48.92 -1.26
C LEU A 264 21.39 49.15 -0.32
N ILE A 265 21.43 48.47 0.84
CA ILE A 265 22.59 48.50 1.73
C ILE A 265 23.84 47.97 1.03
N GLU A 266 23.76 46.79 0.43
CA GLU A 266 24.90 46.17 -0.25
C GLU A 266 25.47 47.03 -1.38
N ARG A 267 24.62 47.84 -2.01
CA ARG A 267 25.03 48.71 -3.12
C ARG A 267 25.63 50.03 -2.63
N LEU A 268 25.02 50.66 -1.62
CA LEU A 268 25.40 51.99 -1.14
C LEU A 268 26.50 51.95 -0.06
N LYS A 269 26.85 50.77 0.48
CA LYS A 269 27.95 50.63 1.47
C LYS A 269 29.32 51.08 0.94
N LYS A 270 29.49 51.16 -0.38
CA LYS A 270 30.71 51.69 -1.01
C LYS A 270 30.83 53.20 -0.90
N ASP A 271 29.69 53.89 -0.81
CA ASP A 271 29.61 55.35 -0.88
C ASP A 271 29.53 56.00 0.51
N THR A 272 29.05 55.28 1.53
CA THR A 272 28.87 55.76 2.91
C THR A 272 28.91 54.61 3.93
N ASN A 273 29.28 54.91 5.18
CA ASN A 273 29.30 53.95 6.27
C ASN A 273 27.89 53.34 6.52
N ILE A 274 27.85 52.03 6.77
CA ILE A 274 26.64 51.24 6.94
C ILE A 274 25.77 51.73 8.10
N GLU A 275 26.40 52.23 9.17
CA GLU A 275 25.68 52.75 10.36
C GLU A 275 24.82 53.97 10.03
N ILE A 276 25.32 54.85 9.18
CA ILE A 276 24.60 56.05 8.70
C ILE A 276 23.56 55.65 7.65
N LEU A 277 23.88 54.67 6.81
CA LEU A 277 23.05 54.24 5.70
C LEU A 277 21.75 53.52 6.13
N LYS A 278 21.82 52.67 7.17
CA LYS A 278 20.67 51.90 7.68
C LYS A 278 19.45 52.77 8.01
N PRO A 279 19.55 53.83 8.84
CA PRO A 279 18.41 54.67 9.16
C PRO A 279 17.85 55.40 7.94
N ILE A 280 18.71 55.95 7.07
CA ILE A 280 18.29 56.68 5.85
C ILE A 280 17.45 55.79 4.92
N ILE A 281 17.95 54.58 4.60
CA ILE A 281 17.23 53.64 3.73
C ILE A 281 15.92 53.20 4.38
N LYS A 282 15.92 52.96 5.70
CA LYS A 282 14.72 52.54 6.43
C LYS A 282 13.63 53.61 6.37
N ASP A 283 13.99 54.87 6.61
CA ASP A 283 13.08 56.00 6.53
C ASP A 283 12.57 56.25 5.11
N TYR A 284 13.46 56.19 4.12
CA TYR A 284 13.09 56.30 2.71
C TYR A 284 12.05 55.24 2.33
N LEU A 285 12.31 53.95 2.60
CA LEU A 285 11.38 52.87 2.29
C LEU A 285 10.08 52.90 3.12
N ASN A 286 10.07 53.57 4.27
CA ASN A 286 8.86 53.78 5.07
C ASN A 286 7.96 54.87 4.48
N LYS A 287 8.54 55.91 3.85
CA LYS A 287 7.80 57.00 3.21
C LYS A 287 7.19 56.61 1.86
N GLN A 288 7.66 55.53 1.24
CA GLN A 288 7.14 55.05 -0.04
C GLN A 288 5.74 54.44 0.08
N LYS A 289 4.77 54.97 -0.69
CA LYS A 289 3.39 54.44 -0.76
C LYS A 289 3.35 53.00 -1.31
N LYS A 290 4.25 52.68 -2.24
CA LYS A 290 4.37 51.34 -2.85
C LYS A 290 5.82 51.08 -3.22
N ILE A 291 6.35 49.96 -2.75
CA ILE A 291 7.72 49.52 -3.01
C ILE A 291 7.71 48.50 -4.15
N GLU A 292 8.58 48.72 -5.15
CA GLU A 292 8.67 47.86 -6.34
C GLU A 292 10.14 47.49 -6.63
N TYR A 293 10.37 46.22 -7.00
CA TYR A 293 11.73 45.67 -7.13
C TYR A 293 12.50 46.21 -8.34
N ASN A 294 11.80 46.55 -9.42
CA ASN A 294 12.38 47.13 -10.63
C ASN A 294 13.00 48.52 -10.41
N LYS A 295 12.52 49.28 -9.40
CA LYS A 295 13.03 50.62 -9.07
C LYS A 295 14.32 50.61 -8.26
N VAL A 296 14.66 49.47 -7.65
CA VAL A 296 15.86 49.31 -6.80
C VAL A 296 17.14 49.61 -7.58
N PHE A 297 17.19 49.24 -8.86
CA PHE A 297 18.41 49.35 -9.64
C PHE A 297 18.64 50.73 -10.26
N GLY A 298 17.62 51.59 -10.26
CA GLY A 298 17.65 52.93 -10.85
C GLY A 298 17.15 53.99 -9.87
N THR A 299 15.85 54.25 -9.88
CA THR A 299 15.20 55.36 -9.17
C THR A 299 15.55 55.41 -7.69
N TYR A 300 15.37 54.30 -6.96
CA TYR A 300 15.62 54.27 -5.51
C TYR A 300 17.11 54.49 -5.17
N TYR A 301 18.00 53.93 -5.98
CA TYR A 301 19.44 54.10 -5.78
C TYR A 301 19.89 55.55 -6.01
N LEU A 302 19.40 56.19 -7.08
CA LEU A 302 19.74 57.57 -7.41
C LEU A 302 19.18 58.57 -6.37
N GLU A 303 17.92 58.41 -5.98
CA GLU A 303 17.30 59.26 -4.96
C GLU A 303 18.02 59.14 -3.60
N LEU A 304 18.41 57.92 -3.21
CA LEU A 304 19.17 57.71 -1.97
C LEU A 304 20.58 58.31 -2.04
N LEU A 305 21.27 58.25 -3.19
CA LEU A 305 22.55 58.91 -3.36
C LEU A 305 22.46 60.43 -3.20
N GLU A 306 21.37 61.03 -3.70
CA GLU A 306 21.12 62.47 -3.56
C GLU A 306 20.85 62.86 -2.11
N ILE A 307 20.02 62.09 -1.40
CA ILE A 307 19.75 62.28 0.04
C ILE A 307 21.05 62.21 0.84
N ILE A 308 21.87 61.19 0.60
CA ILE A 308 23.16 61.01 1.29
C ILE A 308 24.12 62.17 1.03
N LYS A 309 24.17 62.70 -0.20
CA LYS A 309 25.00 63.87 -0.53
C LYS A 309 24.53 65.12 0.20
N ASN A 310 23.23 65.35 0.25
CA ASN A 310 22.65 66.52 0.91
C ASN A 310 22.86 66.49 2.42
N GLU A 311 22.74 65.31 3.05
CA GLU A 311 23.06 65.14 4.48
C GLU A 311 24.55 65.33 4.79
N LYS A 312 25.46 64.89 3.90
CA LYS A 312 26.90 65.17 4.07
C LYS A 312 27.19 66.67 3.99
N ASN A 313 26.54 67.38 3.05
CA ASN A 313 26.72 68.82 2.90
C ASN A 313 26.16 69.61 4.09
N SER A 314 25.03 69.20 4.68
CA SER A 314 24.49 69.86 5.88
C SER A 314 25.40 69.67 7.10
N LEU A 315 25.97 68.48 7.28
CA LEU A 315 26.93 68.20 8.36
C LEU A 315 28.21 69.05 8.24
N THR A 316 28.72 69.23 7.01
CA THR A 316 29.89 70.10 6.80
C THR A 316 29.61 71.58 7.07
N VAL A 317 28.40 72.06 6.80
CA VAL A 317 28.02 73.47 7.08
C VAL A 317 27.87 73.72 8.58
N GLU A 318 27.33 72.76 9.34
CA GLU A 318 27.25 72.85 10.80
C GLU A 318 28.63 72.83 11.47
N GLU A 319 29.56 71.99 11.01
CA GLU A 319 30.94 71.97 11.51
C GLU A 319 31.71 73.27 11.19
N PHE A 320 31.46 73.89 10.03
CA PHE A 320 32.05 75.19 9.69
C PHE A 320 31.49 76.34 10.54
N ASN A 321 30.20 76.30 10.89
CA ASN A 321 29.58 77.32 11.75
C ASN A 321 30.02 77.19 13.22
N ILE A 322 30.37 75.99 13.69
CA ILE A 322 30.88 75.77 15.06
C ILE A 322 32.35 76.20 15.19
N LYS A 323 33.15 76.18 14.11
CA LYS A 323 34.54 76.65 14.11
C LYS A 323 34.71 78.16 13.87
N ALA A 324 33.64 78.87 13.52
CA ALA A 324 33.63 80.31 13.25
C ALA A 324 33.13 81.17 14.43
N VAL A 325 32.93 80.56 15.60
CA VAL A 325 32.71 81.21 16.91
C VAL A 325 33.95 80.95 17.77
#